data_AF-A0A2R6DG51-F1
#
_entry.id   AF-A0A2R6DG51-F1
#
_cell.length_a   1.000
_cell.length_b   1.000
_cell.length_c   1.000
_cell.angle_alpha   90.00
_cell.angle_beta   90.00
_cell.angle_gamma   90.00
#
_symmetry.space_group_name_H-M   'P 1'
#
loop_
_entity.id
_entity.type
_entity.pdbx_description
1 polymer ?
#
loop_
_entity_poly.entity_id
_entity_poly.type
_entity_poly.pdbx_seq_one_letter_code
_entity_poly.pdbx_strand_id
1 'polypeptide(L)'
;MDDRGSLHHANERIPDVGVSRRRILAGVGSGALALAGFSATASAAPSRSLVVEATGEFAQYDFTVSEGLASRSHFDGRTDWVWQSSGGGTVDGQGRDEFVFAGEITAFSHDGPLRVTVDGEVVDPATLGGTTGTGAAVGGAGTDVTNANTDADADTEVDADTETDADTDTNSTDDERETVQVVLSFDDGEPSAKTGAKPIMDEYGYPGVTGISTGRIAQDGEDDELTVAQLEEMQADDWEVASHTVTHPDLTEIPTEEVHEECRQSRQFIAENGLLPPDPTLIYPSGGVNDEIAEIASEYYTYGFGGGEDDPTDGIDQPLQISRAAGEVPSEGREQIDRAIERGGVSVLMFHRIGSSFDEPKDSDMPEDEFAELIGYIDEQGDALEVVTASGL
;
A
#
# COMPACT_ATOMS: atom_id res chain seq x y z
N MET A 1 -36.77 -69.26 6.95
CA MET A 1 -37.13 -69.33 5.53
C MET A 1 -36.78 -67.98 4.96
N ASP A 2 -35.58 -67.95 4.36
CA ASP A 2 -35.13 -67.17 3.21
C ASP A 2 -35.89 -65.88 2.87
N ASP A 3 -35.19 -64.75 2.73
CA ASP A 3 -34.62 -64.44 1.42
C ASP A 3 -33.49 -63.40 1.48
N ARG A 4 -32.51 -63.58 0.60
CA ARG A 4 -31.34 -62.72 0.38
C ARG A 4 -31.68 -61.72 -0.73
N GLY A 5 -31.38 -60.45 -0.52
CA GLY A 5 -31.43 -59.43 -1.56
C GLY A 5 -30.19 -58.55 -1.53
N SER A 6 -29.14 -58.98 -2.24
CA SER A 6 -27.97 -58.16 -2.58
C SER A 6 -28.34 -57.29 -3.78
N LEU A 7 -28.11 -55.97 -3.68
CA LEU A 7 -28.03 -55.08 -4.83
C LEU A 7 -26.78 -54.20 -4.71
N HIS A 8 -25.80 -54.52 -5.55
CA HIS A 8 -24.78 -53.61 -6.05
C HIS A 8 -25.45 -52.51 -6.89
N HIS A 9 -25.12 -51.25 -6.62
CA HIS A 9 -25.13 -50.16 -7.60
C HIS A 9 -23.99 -49.22 -7.18
N ALA A 10 -22.86 -49.29 -7.90
CA ALA A 10 -22.53 -48.46 -9.05
C ALA A 10 -22.08 -47.05 -8.62
N ASN A 11 -20.75 -46.90 -8.62
CA ASN A 11 -20.01 -45.67 -8.44
C ASN A 11 -20.18 -44.82 -9.71
N GLU A 12 -21.06 -43.83 -9.68
CA GLU A 12 -21.20 -42.85 -10.76
C GLU A 12 -20.57 -41.52 -10.33
N ARG A 13 -19.49 -41.18 -11.03
CA ARG A 13 -18.83 -39.87 -11.01
C ARG A 13 -19.85 -38.78 -11.37
N ILE A 14 -20.01 -37.81 -10.49
CA ILE A 14 -20.70 -36.56 -10.77
C ILE A 14 -19.77 -35.71 -11.65
N PRO A 15 -20.20 -35.21 -12.83
CA PRO A 15 -19.42 -34.25 -13.59
C PRO A 15 -19.52 -32.88 -12.95
N ASP A 16 -18.36 -32.29 -12.70
CA ASP A 16 -18.17 -30.89 -12.34
C ASP A 16 -18.65 -29.99 -13.50
N VAL A 17 -19.57 -29.08 -13.19
CA VAL A 17 -20.08 -28.07 -14.12
C VAL A 17 -19.62 -26.73 -13.58
N GLY A 18 -18.46 -26.28 -14.07
CA GLY A 18 -17.97 -24.93 -13.86
C GLY A 18 -19.01 -23.91 -14.34
N VAL A 19 -19.47 -23.06 -13.43
CA VAL A 19 -20.36 -21.95 -13.74
C VAL A 19 -19.56 -20.66 -13.59
N SER A 20 -18.89 -20.26 -14.67
CA SER A 20 -18.42 -18.88 -14.83
C SER A 20 -19.65 -17.95 -14.96
N ARG A 21 -19.73 -16.92 -14.11
CA ARG A 21 -20.75 -15.87 -14.20
C ARG A 21 -20.12 -14.48 -14.24
N ARG A 22 -19.51 -14.11 -15.37
CA ARG A 22 -19.34 -12.68 -15.71
C ARG A 22 -20.51 -12.21 -16.56
N ARG A 23 -21.33 -11.31 -16.02
CA ARG A 23 -22.34 -10.55 -16.77
C ARG A 23 -21.77 -9.18 -17.10
N ILE A 24 -21.40 -9.00 -18.36
CA ILE A 24 -21.09 -7.69 -18.94
C ILE A 24 -22.41 -6.93 -19.13
N LEU A 25 -22.54 -5.75 -18.51
CA LEU A 25 -23.53 -4.75 -18.91
C LEU A 25 -22.82 -3.52 -19.48
N ALA A 26 -22.85 -3.42 -20.81
CA ALA A 26 -22.66 -2.16 -21.51
C ALA A 26 -23.98 -1.37 -21.49
N GLY A 27 -23.96 -0.13 -21.01
CA GLY A 27 -25.13 0.73 -20.96
C GLY A 27 -24.78 2.22 -20.86
N VAL A 28 -24.66 2.86 -22.02
CA VAL A 28 -24.51 4.31 -22.19
C VAL A 28 -25.68 5.06 -21.55
N GLY A 29 -25.40 6.05 -20.71
CA GLY A 29 -26.40 6.95 -20.14
C GLY A 29 -25.80 8.29 -19.72
N SER A 30 -25.75 9.24 -20.66
CA SER A 30 -25.38 10.63 -20.39
C SER A 30 -26.39 11.29 -19.43
N GLY A 31 -25.91 11.74 -18.26
CA GLY A 31 -26.68 12.54 -17.31
C GLY A 31 -25.80 13.66 -16.75
N ALA A 32 -25.96 14.87 -17.28
CA ALA A 32 -25.30 16.06 -16.76
C ALA A 32 -25.84 16.39 -15.36
N LEU A 33 -24.98 16.36 -14.35
CA LEU A 33 -25.25 16.93 -13.03
C LEU A 33 -24.58 18.31 -12.95
N ALA A 34 -25.40 19.36 -12.93
CA ALA A 34 -24.95 20.71 -12.69
C ALA A 34 -24.78 20.93 -11.18
N LEU A 35 -23.54 20.96 -10.69
CA LEU A 35 -23.20 21.45 -9.36
C LEU A 35 -22.83 22.94 -9.44
N ALA A 36 -23.61 23.76 -8.75
CA ALA A 36 -23.39 25.19 -8.65
C ALA A 36 -22.29 25.50 -7.62
N GLY A 37 -21.20 26.10 -8.09
CA GLY A 37 -20.55 27.23 -7.43
C GLY A 37 -19.64 26.97 -6.23
N PHE A 38 -18.40 26.53 -6.49
CA PHE A 38 -17.23 27.02 -5.76
C PHE A 38 -16.28 27.67 -6.76
N SER A 39 -15.87 28.91 -6.49
CA SER A 39 -14.95 29.65 -7.35
C SER A 39 -13.53 29.17 -7.04
N ALA A 40 -13.08 28.11 -7.72
CA ALA A 40 -11.67 27.74 -7.75
C ALA A 40 -10.89 28.81 -8.53
N THR A 41 -9.87 29.41 -7.91
CA THR A 41 -8.82 30.05 -8.68
C THR A 41 -8.17 28.96 -9.53
N ALA A 42 -8.32 29.05 -10.85
CA ALA A 42 -7.74 28.09 -11.77
C ALA A 42 -6.22 28.02 -11.55
N SER A 43 -5.73 26.85 -11.11
CA SER A 43 -4.32 26.52 -11.09
C SER A 43 -3.78 26.66 -12.52
N ALA A 44 -2.74 27.47 -12.71
CA ALA A 44 -2.11 27.58 -14.03
C ALA A 44 -1.45 26.25 -14.40
N ALA A 45 -1.57 25.84 -15.66
CA ALA A 45 -0.92 24.61 -16.13
C ALA A 45 0.62 24.76 -15.98
N PRO A 46 1.33 23.72 -15.48
CA PRO A 46 2.77 23.78 -15.26
C PRO A 46 3.51 24.04 -16.57
N SER A 47 4.38 25.06 -16.59
CA SER A 47 5.09 25.52 -17.79
C SER A 47 6.58 25.77 -17.58
N ARG A 48 7.05 25.77 -16.33
CA ARG A 48 8.46 25.92 -15.96
C ARG A 48 9.08 24.56 -15.72
N SER A 49 10.40 24.43 -15.88
CA SER A 49 11.10 23.16 -15.70
C SER A 49 12.14 23.25 -14.59
N LEU A 50 12.19 22.22 -13.75
CA LEU A 50 13.26 21.98 -12.78
C LEU A 50 13.95 20.67 -13.14
N VAL A 51 15.28 20.68 -13.18
CA VAL A 51 16.11 19.49 -13.38
C VAL A 51 17.11 19.41 -12.23
N VAL A 52 17.19 18.25 -11.60
CA VAL A 52 18.15 17.94 -10.53
C VAL A 52 19.04 16.79 -10.99
N GLU A 53 20.35 16.95 -10.90
CA GLU A 53 21.33 15.98 -11.36
C GLU A 53 22.37 15.69 -10.28
N ALA A 54 22.76 14.42 -10.12
CA ALA A 54 23.88 14.04 -9.27
C ALA A 54 25.19 14.64 -9.81
N THR A 55 26.04 15.15 -8.91
CA THR A 55 27.43 15.54 -9.24
C THR A 55 28.47 14.79 -8.42
N GLY A 56 28.02 13.90 -7.54
CA GLY A 56 28.84 12.98 -6.76
C GLY A 56 28.15 11.63 -6.60
N GLU A 57 28.51 10.91 -5.55
CA GLU A 57 28.06 9.52 -5.35
C GLU A 57 26.57 9.43 -5.04
N PHE A 58 26.02 10.38 -4.27
CA PHE A 58 24.62 10.41 -3.86
C PHE A 58 24.21 11.82 -3.40
N ALA A 59 22.96 12.22 -3.68
CA ALA A 59 22.34 13.40 -3.09
C ALA A 59 20.82 13.21 -2.94
N GLN A 60 20.25 13.73 -1.86
CA GLN A 60 18.81 13.80 -1.61
C GLN A 60 18.35 15.26 -1.65
N TYR A 61 17.13 15.53 -2.12
CA TYR A 61 16.60 16.89 -2.20
C TYR A 61 15.08 16.94 -2.04
N ASP A 62 14.59 18.09 -1.58
CA ASP A 62 13.18 18.41 -1.42
C ASP A 62 12.93 19.88 -1.81
N PHE A 63 11.80 20.17 -2.44
CA PHE A 63 11.44 21.53 -2.85
C PHE A 63 9.93 21.77 -2.81
N THR A 64 9.56 23.05 -2.70
CA THR A 64 8.16 23.52 -2.77
C THR A 64 8.04 24.59 -3.84
N VAL A 65 6.93 24.60 -4.55
CA VAL A 65 6.52 25.64 -5.50
C VAL A 65 5.24 26.33 -5.03
N SER A 66 4.96 27.51 -5.55
CA SER A 66 3.79 28.31 -5.14
C SER A 66 2.46 27.87 -5.78
N GLU A 67 2.50 27.06 -6.84
CA GLU A 67 1.32 26.59 -7.58
C GLU A 67 1.46 25.11 -7.99
N GLY A 68 0.90 24.68 -9.11
CA GLY A 68 0.87 23.27 -9.52
C GLY A 68 2.25 22.69 -9.85
N LEU A 69 2.49 21.45 -9.43
CA LEU A 69 3.70 20.68 -9.71
C LEU A 69 3.32 19.33 -10.34
N ALA A 70 4.11 18.87 -11.30
CA ALA A 70 3.99 17.54 -11.89
C ALA A 70 5.37 17.00 -12.27
N SER A 71 5.55 15.69 -12.21
CA SER A 71 6.78 15.04 -12.68
C SER A 71 6.84 14.94 -14.20
N ARG A 72 8.04 14.69 -14.74
CA ARG A 72 8.30 14.41 -16.16
C ARG A 72 9.16 13.14 -16.33
N SER A 73 9.67 12.91 -17.54
CA SER A 73 10.53 11.76 -17.88
C SER A 73 11.75 11.66 -16.95
N HIS A 74 12.12 10.43 -16.58
CA HIS A 74 13.15 10.09 -15.58
C HIS A 74 12.73 10.32 -14.12
N PHE A 75 11.42 10.46 -13.86
CA PHE A 75 10.87 10.30 -12.51
C PHE A 75 10.97 8.82 -12.11
N ASP A 76 11.83 8.52 -11.14
CA ASP A 76 11.91 7.21 -10.51
C ASP A 76 11.03 7.21 -9.26
N GLY A 77 9.84 6.62 -9.34
CA GLY A 77 8.91 6.55 -8.20
C GLY A 77 9.42 5.75 -7.00
N ARG A 78 10.62 5.14 -7.07
CA ARG A 78 11.30 4.49 -5.94
C ARG A 78 12.00 5.48 -5.01
N THR A 79 12.43 6.63 -5.54
CA THR A 79 13.18 7.64 -4.78
C THR A 79 12.58 9.03 -4.88
N ASP A 80 11.83 9.31 -5.95
CA ASP A 80 11.30 10.63 -6.29
C ASP A 80 9.81 10.71 -6.02
N TRP A 81 9.36 11.86 -5.54
CA TRP A 81 7.98 12.08 -5.11
C TRP A 81 7.47 13.46 -5.54
N VAL A 82 6.16 13.56 -5.73
CA VAL A 82 5.42 14.81 -5.93
C VAL A 82 4.15 14.76 -5.08
N TRP A 83 3.98 15.72 -4.19
CA TRP A 83 2.79 15.89 -3.37
C TRP A 83 2.31 17.34 -3.42
N GLN A 84 1.12 17.56 -3.98
CA GLN A 84 0.54 18.89 -4.21
C GLN A 84 1.50 19.84 -4.96
N SER A 85 2.08 20.80 -4.23
CA SER A 85 3.03 21.80 -4.74
C SER A 85 4.46 21.54 -4.23
N SER A 86 4.75 20.35 -3.70
CA SER A 86 6.06 19.95 -3.23
C SER A 86 6.54 18.69 -3.94
N GLY A 87 7.84 18.55 -4.11
CA GLY A 87 8.43 17.34 -4.67
C GLY A 87 9.84 17.16 -4.14
N GLY A 88 10.42 16.00 -4.38
CA GLY A 88 11.75 15.67 -3.91
C GLY A 88 12.20 14.34 -4.48
N GLY A 89 13.43 13.96 -4.17
CA GLY A 89 13.98 12.71 -4.68
C GLY A 89 15.39 12.41 -4.22
N THR A 90 15.97 11.36 -4.79
CA THR A 90 17.40 11.06 -4.63
C THR A 90 18.05 10.81 -5.98
N VAL A 91 19.22 11.39 -6.18
CA VAL A 91 20.05 11.18 -7.38
C VAL A 91 21.41 10.60 -6.98
N ASP A 92 21.86 9.55 -7.67
CA ASP A 92 23.18 8.94 -7.49
C ASP A 92 23.94 8.85 -8.81
N GLY A 93 25.27 8.75 -8.79
CA GLY A 93 26.08 8.54 -10.01
C GLY A 93 25.82 9.52 -11.17
N GLN A 94 25.00 9.09 -12.16
CA GLN A 94 24.57 9.89 -13.32
C GLN A 94 23.05 10.19 -13.33
N GLY A 95 22.38 9.98 -12.19
CA GLY A 95 20.95 10.16 -11.96
C GLY A 95 20.51 11.60 -12.21
N ARG A 96 19.30 11.72 -12.74
CA ARG A 96 18.72 12.97 -13.23
C ARG A 96 17.21 12.91 -13.16
N ASP A 97 16.64 13.87 -12.46
CA ASP A 97 15.20 13.96 -12.26
C ASP A 97 14.68 15.25 -12.88
N GLU A 98 13.48 15.20 -13.45
CA GLU A 98 12.88 16.34 -14.15
C GLU A 98 11.43 16.56 -13.72
N PHE A 99 11.13 17.79 -13.33
CA PHE A 99 9.81 18.24 -12.91
C PHE A 99 9.34 19.42 -13.75
N VAL A 100 8.03 19.56 -13.88
CA VAL A 100 7.38 20.75 -14.42
C VAL A 100 6.49 21.40 -13.37
N PHE A 101 6.55 22.72 -13.28
CA PHE A 101 5.82 23.46 -12.26
C PHE A 101 5.24 24.77 -12.79
N ALA A 102 4.25 25.30 -12.06
CA ALA A 102 3.69 26.64 -12.18
C ALA A 102 4.13 27.50 -10.98
N GLY A 103 4.21 28.82 -11.18
CA GLY A 103 4.62 29.75 -10.13
C GLY A 103 6.14 29.84 -9.89
N GLU A 104 6.54 29.98 -8.63
CA GLU A 104 7.93 30.11 -8.18
C GLU A 104 8.34 28.98 -7.23
N ILE A 105 9.62 28.63 -7.19
CA ILE A 105 10.17 27.74 -6.15
C ILE A 105 10.27 28.54 -4.84
N THR A 106 9.48 28.14 -3.85
CA THR A 106 9.33 28.81 -2.55
C THR A 106 10.15 28.18 -1.44
N ALA A 107 10.64 26.95 -1.62
CA ALA A 107 11.62 26.30 -0.76
C ALA A 107 12.46 25.30 -1.57
N PHE A 108 13.74 25.13 -1.22
CA PHE A 108 14.60 24.09 -1.75
C PHE A 108 15.61 23.67 -0.67
N SER A 109 15.75 22.36 -0.44
CA SER A 109 16.69 21.76 0.50
C SER A 109 17.39 20.58 -0.16
N HIS A 110 18.63 20.31 0.23
CA HIS A 110 19.35 19.12 -0.22
C HIS A 110 20.41 18.68 0.77
N ASP A 111 20.73 17.39 0.74
CA ASP A 111 21.91 16.81 1.37
C ASP A 111 22.73 16.05 0.31
N GLY A 112 24.02 16.37 0.21
CA GLY A 112 24.91 15.82 -0.81
C GLY A 112 25.07 16.68 -2.09
N PRO A 113 26.05 16.33 -2.94
CA PRO A 113 26.44 17.10 -4.12
C PRO A 113 25.50 16.92 -5.33
N LEU A 114 24.76 17.98 -5.68
CA LEU A 114 23.89 18.02 -6.85
C LEU A 114 24.04 19.31 -7.68
N ARG A 115 23.54 19.26 -8.91
CA ARG A 115 23.36 20.43 -9.80
C ARG A 115 21.88 20.67 -10.02
N VAL A 116 21.45 21.92 -9.86
CA VAL A 116 20.07 22.35 -10.15
C VAL A 116 20.03 23.24 -11.39
N THR A 117 19.11 22.95 -12.29
CA THR A 117 18.82 23.77 -13.47
C THR A 117 17.34 24.17 -13.46
N VAL A 118 17.05 25.47 -13.56
CA VAL A 118 15.68 26.01 -13.68
C VAL A 118 15.52 26.66 -15.04
N ASP A 119 14.53 26.25 -15.81
CA ASP A 119 14.25 26.74 -17.17
C ASP A 119 15.46 26.71 -18.12
N GLY A 120 16.37 25.72 -17.91
CA GLY A 120 17.60 25.54 -18.70
C GLY A 120 18.82 26.31 -18.21
N GLU A 121 18.70 27.13 -17.15
CA GLU A 121 19.81 27.86 -16.54
C GLU A 121 20.26 27.19 -15.24
N VAL A 122 21.57 26.97 -15.08
CA VAL A 122 22.13 26.43 -13.83
C VAL A 122 22.01 27.49 -12.74
N VAL A 123 21.40 27.12 -11.62
CA VAL A 123 21.17 27.99 -10.47
C VAL A 123 21.87 27.46 -9.23
N ASP A 124 22.22 28.36 -8.31
CA ASP A 124 22.68 27.97 -6.99
C ASP A 124 21.47 27.58 -6.13
N PRO A 125 21.32 26.32 -5.67
CA PRO A 125 20.17 25.88 -4.90
C PRO A 125 19.96 26.69 -3.61
N ALA A 126 21.02 27.25 -3.02
CA ALA A 126 20.92 28.10 -1.83
C ALA A 126 20.21 29.44 -2.10
N THR A 127 20.01 29.79 -3.38
CA THR A 127 19.29 31.01 -3.80
C THR A 127 17.82 30.77 -4.12
N LEU A 128 17.35 29.51 -4.09
CA LEU A 128 15.95 29.14 -4.31
C LEU A 128 15.16 29.20 -2.99
N GLY A 129 13.91 29.68 -3.04
CA GLY A 129 13.02 29.72 -1.88
C GLY A 129 13.02 30.99 -1.02
N GLY A 130 13.27 32.15 -1.63
CA GLY A 130 13.17 33.45 -0.94
C GLY A 130 12.38 34.49 -1.73
N THR A 131 11.33 35.08 -1.15
CA THR A 131 10.67 36.26 -1.71
C THR A 131 11.60 37.48 -1.66
N THR A 132 11.80 38.13 -2.82
CA THR A 132 12.77 39.19 -3.12
C THR A 132 12.77 40.44 -2.24
N GLY A 133 13.96 41.05 -2.05
CA GLY A 133 14.12 42.43 -1.57
C GLY A 133 15.55 43.00 -1.65
N THR A 134 15.96 43.49 -2.83
CA THR A 134 16.96 44.57 -3.08
C THR A 134 18.32 44.58 -2.33
N GLY A 135 19.42 44.52 -3.10
CA GLY A 135 20.58 45.43 -2.88
C GLY A 135 21.99 44.81 -2.78
N ALA A 136 22.69 44.81 -3.92
CA ALA A 136 24.11 45.16 -4.09
C ALA A 136 25.22 44.49 -3.24
N ALA A 137 25.90 43.54 -3.90
CA ALA A 137 27.33 43.51 -4.26
C ALA A 137 28.49 43.52 -3.21
N VAL A 138 29.55 42.82 -3.66
CA VAL A 138 30.97 42.82 -3.26
C VAL A 138 31.32 41.81 -2.16
N GLY A 139 32.25 40.86 -2.30
CA GLY A 139 33.23 40.55 -3.34
C GLY A 139 34.43 39.79 -2.75
N GLY A 140 35.21 39.12 -3.60
CA GLY A 140 36.59 38.66 -3.32
C GLY A 140 36.69 37.17 -2.94
N ALA A 141 37.14 36.25 -3.80
CA ALA A 141 38.48 36.08 -4.42
C ALA A 141 39.46 35.23 -3.60
N GLY A 142 40.02 34.20 -4.25
CA GLY A 142 41.34 33.62 -3.98
C GLY A 142 41.30 32.14 -3.58
N THR A 143 41.61 31.20 -4.48
CA THR A 143 42.96 30.60 -4.70
C THR A 143 43.35 29.60 -3.61
N ASP A 144 43.87 28.40 -3.83
CA ASP A 144 44.52 27.69 -4.94
C ASP A 144 44.98 26.32 -4.36
N VAL A 145 45.52 25.46 -5.22
CA VAL A 145 46.59 24.46 -4.95
C VAL A 145 46.22 22.96 -5.04
N THR A 146 46.40 22.46 -6.27
CA THR A 146 47.12 21.23 -6.73
C THR A 146 46.49 19.84 -6.52
N ASN A 147 46.24 19.05 -7.57
CA ASN A 147 47.17 18.38 -8.51
C ASN A 147 47.90 17.19 -7.90
N ALA A 148 47.54 15.97 -8.30
CA ALA A 148 48.45 15.03 -8.96
C ALA A 148 47.72 13.72 -9.35
N ASN A 149 47.59 13.56 -10.66
CA ASN A 149 47.47 12.29 -11.36
C ASN A 149 48.76 11.45 -11.15
N THR A 150 48.63 10.13 -10.99
CA THR A 150 49.70 9.17 -11.34
C THR A 150 49.10 7.86 -11.84
N ASP A 151 49.08 7.75 -13.17
CA ASP A 151 49.48 6.63 -14.03
C ASP A 151 49.63 5.22 -13.42
N ALA A 152 48.97 4.26 -14.07
CA ALA A 152 49.65 3.04 -14.53
C ALA A 152 48.86 2.42 -15.71
N ASP A 153 49.27 2.79 -16.93
CA ASP A 153 49.04 1.97 -18.13
C ASP A 153 49.96 0.74 -18.10
N ALA A 154 49.42 -0.42 -18.46
CA ALA A 154 50.17 -1.43 -19.20
C ALA A 154 49.21 -2.38 -19.94
N ASP A 155 49.22 -2.23 -21.27
CA ASP A 155 48.64 -3.09 -22.29
C ASP A 155 48.84 -4.59 -22.07
N THR A 156 47.85 -5.39 -22.48
CA THR A 156 48.15 -6.55 -23.35
C THR A 156 46.94 -6.91 -24.22
N GLU A 157 47.23 -7.15 -25.49
CA GLU A 157 46.30 -7.33 -26.60
C GLU A 157 45.53 -8.67 -26.62
N VAL A 158 44.29 -8.58 -27.11
CA VAL A 158 43.60 -9.38 -28.15
C VAL A 158 43.93 -10.87 -28.26
N ASP A 159 42.90 -11.71 -28.07
CA ASP A 159 42.58 -12.78 -29.01
C ASP A 159 41.05 -12.96 -29.09
N ALA A 160 40.56 -12.98 -30.32
CA ALA A 160 39.16 -13.15 -30.70
C ALA A 160 38.81 -14.64 -30.87
N ASP A 161 37.50 -14.88 -31.02
CA ASP A 161 36.82 -16.08 -31.50
C ASP A 161 36.27 -17.04 -30.43
N THR A 162 34.99 -16.85 -30.09
CA THR A 162 34.01 -17.92 -30.34
C THR A 162 32.63 -17.31 -30.60
N GLU A 163 32.16 -17.50 -31.83
CA GLU A 163 30.82 -17.18 -32.29
C GLU A 163 29.75 -18.12 -31.71
N THR A 164 28.53 -17.57 -31.62
CA THR A 164 27.20 -18.22 -31.74
C THR A 164 26.77 -19.25 -30.69
N ASP A 165 25.71 -18.92 -29.95
CA ASP A 165 24.36 -19.31 -30.40
C ASP A 165 23.31 -18.33 -29.87
N ALA A 166 22.65 -17.66 -30.83
CA ALA A 166 21.36 -17.05 -30.61
C ALA A 166 20.32 -18.18 -30.64
N ASP A 167 19.74 -18.50 -29.50
CA ASP A 167 18.48 -19.24 -29.46
C ASP A 167 17.39 -18.27 -29.00
N THR A 168 16.79 -17.61 -29.99
CA THR A 168 15.45 -17.05 -29.89
C THR A 168 14.48 -18.20 -29.69
N ASP A 169 14.25 -18.59 -28.45
CA ASP A 169 13.04 -19.31 -28.09
C ASP A 169 11.96 -18.27 -27.77
N THR A 170 11.30 -17.82 -28.84
CA THR A 170 9.97 -17.19 -28.73
C THR A 170 8.98 -18.28 -28.33
N ASN A 171 9.02 -18.66 -27.06
CA ASN A 171 7.92 -19.38 -26.45
C ASN A 171 6.96 -18.33 -25.90
N SER A 172 5.90 -18.06 -26.67
CA SER A 172 4.64 -17.59 -26.09
C SER A 172 4.14 -18.65 -25.12
N THR A 173 4.60 -18.57 -23.87
CA THR A 173 3.74 -18.90 -22.75
C THR A 173 2.96 -17.62 -22.46
N ASP A 174 1.63 -17.67 -22.50
CA ASP A 174 0.90 -16.93 -21.47
C ASP A 174 1.61 -17.28 -20.17
N ASP A 175 2.39 -16.35 -19.66
CA ASP A 175 2.87 -16.35 -18.29
C ASP A 175 1.57 -16.21 -17.49
N GLU A 176 0.98 -17.35 -17.12
CA GLU A 176 -0.13 -17.38 -16.15
C GLU A 176 0.48 -16.94 -14.83
N ARG A 177 0.74 -15.64 -14.72
CA ARG A 177 1.11 -15.00 -13.48
C ARG A 177 0.00 -15.33 -12.50
N GLU A 178 0.39 -15.89 -11.36
CA GLU A 178 -0.55 -16.18 -10.30
C GLU A 178 -1.28 -14.89 -9.94
N THR A 179 -2.61 -14.97 -9.90
CA THR A 179 -3.45 -13.86 -9.46
C THR A 179 -3.07 -13.53 -8.03
N VAL A 180 -2.59 -12.31 -7.79
CA VAL A 180 -2.12 -11.91 -6.45
C VAL A 180 -3.30 -11.59 -5.55
N GLN A 181 -3.16 -11.86 -4.26
CA GLN A 181 -4.23 -11.63 -3.31
C GLN A 181 -4.06 -10.26 -2.64
N VAL A 182 -5.18 -9.54 -2.49
CA VAL A 182 -5.24 -8.29 -1.75
C VAL A 182 -6.21 -8.44 -0.59
N VAL A 183 -5.74 -8.19 0.64
CA VAL A 183 -6.56 -8.16 1.84
C VAL A 183 -6.74 -6.71 2.30
N LEU A 184 -7.99 -6.31 2.51
CA LEU A 184 -8.36 -5.00 3.05
C LEU A 184 -8.79 -5.18 4.52
N SER A 185 -7.95 -4.75 5.45
CA SER A 185 -8.17 -4.90 6.89
C SER A 185 -8.52 -3.58 7.57
N PHE A 186 -9.53 -3.59 8.45
CA PHE A 186 -10.04 -2.43 9.18
C PHE A 186 -9.96 -2.67 10.68
N ASP A 187 -9.11 -1.91 11.37
CA ASP A 187 -8.79 -2.14 12.77
C ASP A 187 -9.81 -1.48 13.71
N ASP A 188 -9.66 -1.76 15.01
CA ASP A 188 -10.43 -1.19 16.14
C ASP A 188 -11.93 -1.48 16.22
N GLY A 189 -12.55 -2.06 15.19
CA GLY A 189 -14.00 -2.31 15.15
C GLY A 189 -14.81 -1.03 14.94
N GLU A 190 -14.21 -0.05 14.26
CA GLU A 190 -14.82 1.24 13.94
C GLU A 190 -16.05 1.08 13.02
N PRO A 191 -17.21 1.73 13.30
CA PRO A 191 -18.41 1.61 12.48
C PRO A 191 -18.22 2.03 11.04
N SER A 192 -17.25 2.90 10.81
CA SER A 192 -16.90 3.43 9.51
C SER A 192 -16.49 2.33 8.51
N ALA A 193 -15.98 1.18 8.99
CA ALA A 193 -15.79 -0.01 8.16
C ALA A 193 -17.11 -0.45 7.51
N LYS A 194 -18.22 -0.42 8.26
CA LYS A 194 -19.56 -0.75 7.76
C LYS A 194 -20.24 0.40 7.02
N THR A 195 -20.11 1.64 7.49
CA THR A 195 -20.90 2.77 6.95
C THR A 195 -20.19 3.56 5.87
N GLY A 196 -18.86 3.56 5.85
CA GLY A 196 -18.02 4.26 4.87
C GLY A 196 -17.37 3.29 3.87
N ALA A 197 -16.60 2.32 4.35
CA ALA A 197 -15.83 1.43 3.49
C ALA A 197 -16.69 0.41 2.72
N LYS A 198 -17.50 -0.36 3.45
CA LYS A 198 -18.30 -1.44 2.87
C LYS A 198 -19.20 -1.00 1.71
N PRO A 199 -19.95 0.13 1.77
CA PRO A 199 -20.79 0.54 0.64
C PRO A 199 -19.99 0.81 -0.64
N ILE A 200 -18.75 1.30 -0.53
CA ILE A 200 -17.85 1.52 -1.67
C ILE A 200 -17.38 0.17 -2.21
N MET A 201 -16.95 -0.73 -1.33
CA MET A 201 -16.47 -2.08 -1.70
C MET A 201 -17.57 -2.97 -2.31
N ASP A 202 -18.82 -2.82 -1.84
CA ASP A 202 -20.00 -3.53 -2.35
C ASP A 202 -20.27 -3.22 -3.84
N GLU A 203 -19.86 -2.04 -4.34
CA GLU A 203 -19.98 -1.71 -5.77
C GLU A 203 -19.14 -2.64 -6.66
N TYR A 204 -18.07 -3.20 -6.10
CA TYR A 204 -17.12 -4.10 -6.76
C TYR A 204 -17.28 -5.56 -6.32
N GLY A 205 -18.06 -5.81 -5.26
CA GLY A 205 -18.23 -7.14 -4.67
C GLY A 205 -17.02 -7.60 -3.87
N TYR A 206 -16.27 -6.67 -3.30
CA TYR A 206 -15.06 -6.96 -2.54
C TYR A 206 -15.37 -7.23 -1.06
N PRO A 207 -14.86 -8.33 -0.49
CA PRO A 207 -14.95 -8.59 0.93
C PRO A 207 -13.88 -7.78 1.70
N GLY A 208 -14.00 -7.74 3.03
CA GLY A 208 -13.02 -7.11 3.91
C GLY A 208 -12.84 -7.89 5.21
N VAL A 209 -11.81 -7.53 5.97
CA VAL A 209 -11.52 -8.07 7.30
C VAL A 209 -11.67 -6.96 8.33
N THR A 210 -12.50 -7.15 9.36
CA THR A 210 -12.61 -6.18 10.47
C THR A 210 -12.02 -6.76 11.75
N GLY A 211 -11.01 -6.08 12.29
CA GLY A 211 -10.36 -6.39 13.56
C GLY A 211 -11.10 -5.77 14.72
N ILE A 212 -11.57 -6.57 15.68
CA ILE A 212 -12.37 -6.07 16.80
C ILE A 212 -11.69 -6.24 18.15
N SER A 213 -11.75 -5.21 18.99
CA SER A 213 -11.45 -5.34 20.42
C SER A 213 -12.67 -5.94 21.13
N THR A 214 -12.65 -7.25 21.41
CA THR A 214 -13.87 -7.97 21.81
C THR A 214 -14.48 -7.47 23.12
N GLY A 215 -13.66 -6.90 24.03
CA GLY A 215 -14.13 -6.30 25.27
C GLY A 215 -14.96 -5.04 25.05
N ARG A 216 -14.67 -4.27 23.99
CA ARG A 216 -15.48 -3.10 23.61
C ARG A 216 -16.78 -3.51 22.92
N ILE A 217 -16.71 -4.50 22.01
CA ILE A 217 -17.90 -5.06 21.34
C ILE A 217 -18.87 -5.70 22.34
N ALA A 218 -18.36 -6.43 23.34
CA ALA A 218 -19.17 -7.11 24.36
C ALA A 218 -20.01 -6.14 25.23
N GLN A 219 -19.70 -4.84 25.20
CA GLN A 219 -20.42 -3.80 25.91
C GLN A 219 -21.47 -3.10 25.03
N ASP A 220 -21.94 -3.80 23.98
CA ASP A 220 -22.93 -3.35 23.01
C ASP A 220 -22.47 -2.10 22.21
N GLY A 221 -21.21 -2.07 21.78
CA GLY A 221 -20.63 -1.02 20.92
C GLY A 221 -20.26 0.24 21.71
N GLU A 222 -19.36 0.12 22.69
CA GLU A 222 -19.13 1.15 23.70
C GLU A 222 -18.77 2.53 23.14
N ASP A 223 -17.60 2.86 22.64
CA ASP A 223 -17.29 4.19 22.11
C ASP A 223 -17.74 4.35 20.65
N ASP A 224 -19.03 4.08 20.42
CA ASP A 224 -19.63 3.90 19.10
C ASP A 224 -18.94 2.78 18.30
N GLU A 225 -18.45 1.67 18.88
CA GLU A 225 -17.94 0.55 18.06
C GLU A 225 -19.05 -0.26 17.36
N LEU A 226 -18.66 -1.11 16.41
CA LEU A 226 -19.55 -2.10 15.81
C LEU A 226 -20.19 -3.00 16.90
N THR A 227 -21.47 -3.32 16.69
CA THR A 227 -22.19 -4.31 17.50
C THR A 227 -22.10 -5.70 16.88
N VAL A 228 -22.35 -6.75 17.68
CA VAL A 228 -22.43 -8.14 17.17
C VAL A 228 -23.41 -8.26 15.99
N ALA A 229 -24.58 -7.63 16.08
CA ALA A 229 -25.57 -7.66 15.00
C ALA A 229 -25.05 -7.00 13.71
N GLN A 230 -24.27 -5.91 13.82
CA GLN A 230 -23.65 -5.29 12.65
C GLN A 230 -22.55 -6.18 12.06
N LEU A 231 -21.78 -6.88 12.88
CA LEU A 231 -20.78 -7.85 12.44
C LEU A 231 -21.41 -9.07 11.75
N GLU A 232 -22.54 -9.58 12.26
CA GLU A 232 -23.31 -10.64 11.60
C GLU A 232 -23.82 -10.19 10.22
N GLU A 233 -24.28 -8.94 10.09
CA GLU A 233 -24.67 -8.37 8.80
C GLU A 233 -23.48 -8.28 7.83
N MET A 234 -22.31 -7.89 8.30
CA MET A 234 -21.09 -7.84 7.47
C MET A 234 -20.64 -9.24 7.05
N GLN A 235 -20.67 -10.22 7.97
CA GLN A 235 -20.32 -11.62 7.67
C GLN A 235 -21.24 -12.24 6.61
N ALA A 236 -22.52 -11.83 6.57
CA ALA A 236 -23.46 -12.27 5.54
C ALA A 236 -23.10 -11.77 4.12
N ASP A 237 -22.25 -10.74 4.04
CA ASP A 237 -21.68 -10.18 2.81
C ASP A 237 -20.20 -10.58 2.63
N ASP A 238 -19.82 -11.74 3.16
CA ASP A 238 -18.49 -12.37 3.03
C ASP A 238 -17.33 -11.61 3.70
N TRP A 239 -17.62 -10.67 4.61
CA TRP A 239 -16.58 -10.09 5.47
C TRP A 239 -16.16 -11.04 6.59
N GLU A 240 -14.89 -10.98 6.98
CA GLU A 240 -14.37 -11.73 8.11
C GLU A 240 -14.16 -10.86 9.34
N VAL A 241 -14.40 -11.47 10.50
CA VAL A 241 -14.09 -10.86 11.80
C VAL A 241 -12.78 -11.42 12.31
N ALA A 242 -11.79 -10.55 12.46
CA ALA A 242 -10.50 -10.85 13.09
C ALA A 242 -10.49 -10.38 14.55
N SER A 243 -9.68 -11.03 15.37
CA SER A 243 -9.43 -10.58 16.75
C SER A 243 -8.48 -9.39 16.74
N HIS A 244 -8.78 -8.35 17.51
CA HIS A 244 -7.84 -7.31 17.89
C HIS A 244 -7.63 -7.31 19.41
N THR A 245 -7.56 -8.53 19.98
CA THR A 245 -7.52 -8.83 21.43
C THR A 245 -8.81 -8.47 22.17
N VAL A 246 -8.84 -8.67 23.50
CA VAL A 246 -9.98 -8.30 24.34
C VAL A 246 -9.92 -6.84 24.73
N THR A 247 -8.77 -6.39 25.24
CA THR A 247 -8.61 -5.05 25.84
C THR A 247 -7.67 -4.13 25.08
N HIS A 248 -7.16 -4.55 23.92
CA HIS A 248 -6.23 -3.80 23.08
C HIS A 248 -4.85 -3.50 23.74
N PRO A 249 -4.23 -4.42 24.52
CA PRO A 249 -2.86 -4.20 24.99
C PRO A 249 -1.86 -4.50 23.88
N ASP A 250 -0.70 -3.84 23.92
CA ASP A 250 0.48 -4.34 23.21
C ASP A 250 0.91 -5.66 23.85
N LEU A 251 0.81 -6.76 23.11
CA LEU A 251 1.09 -8.11 23.62
C LEU A 251 2.56 -8.29 24.01
N THR A 252 3.47 -7.44 23.52
CA THR A 252 4.89 -7.47 23.88
C THR A 252 5.18 -6.80 25.21
N GLU A 253 4.23 -6.05 25.77
CA GLU A 253 4.39 -5.28 27.01
C GLU A 253 3.69 -5.89 28.24
N ILE A 254 2.97 -6.99 28.05
CA ILE A 254 2.20 -7.67 29.12
C ILE A 254 2.81 -9.04 29.48
N PRO A 255 2.50 -9.60 30.67
CA PRO A 255 2.94 -10.95 31.04
C PRO A 255 2.38 -12.03 30.10
N THR A 256 3.17 -13.06 29.80
CA THR A 256 2.82 -14.21 28.95
C THR A 256 1.45 -14.83 29.26
N GLU A 257 1.09 -14.98 30.55
CA GLU A 257 -0.22 -15.52 30.95
C GLU A 257 -1.38 -14.61 30.51
N GLU A 258 -1.17 -13.29 30.56
CA GLU A 258 -2.15 -12.31 30.08
C GLU A 258 -2.27 -12.34 28.55
N VAL A 259 -1.18 -12.60 27.82
CA VAL A 259 -1.20 -12.83 26.36
C VAL A 259 -2.10 -14.03 26.00
N HIS A 260 -1.94 -15.17 26.70
CA HIS A 260 -2.81 -16.32 26.47
C HIS A 260 -4.27 -15.99 26.79
N GLU A 261 -4.54 -15.20 27.84
CA GLU A 261 -5.90 -14.83 28.18
C GLU A 261 -6.54 -13.91 27.13
N GLU A 262 -5.82 -12.88 26.69
CA GLU A 262 -6.24 -11.98 25.62
C GLU A 262 -6.55 -12.75 24.33
N CYS A 263 -5.67 -13.67 23.93
CA CYS A 263 -5.86 -14.49 22.73
C CYS A 263 -7.03 -15.47 22.87
N ARG A 264 -7.09 -16.21 23.99
CA ARG A 264 -8.11 -17.24 24.22
C ARG A 264 -9.51 -16.65 24.34
N GLN A 265 -9.66 -15.58 25.14
CA GLN A 265 -10.97 -14.98 25.39
C GLN A 265 -11.53 -14.30 24.14
N SER A 266 -10.71 -13.54 23.40
CA SER A 266 -11.16 -12.85 22.20
C SER A 266 -11.61 -13.85 21.11
N ARG A 267 -10.81 -14.90 20.86
CA ARG A 267 -11.21 -15.99 19.97
C ARG A 267 -12.49 -16.69 20.43
N GLN A 268 -12.62 -16.95 21.73
CA GLN A 268 -13.82 -17.58 22.30
C GLN A 268 -15.06 -16.70 22.09
N PHE A 269 -14.95 -15.39 22.32
CA PHE A 269 -16.04 -14.44 22.09
C PHE A 269 -16.49 -14.46 20.63
N ILE A 270 -15.56 -14.38 19.68
CA ILE A 270 -15.85 -14.43 18.25
C ILE A 270 -16.57 -15.75 17.89
N ALA A 271 -16.09 -16.88 18.41
CA ALA A 271 -16.71 -18.18 18.19
C ALA A 271 -18.11 -18.33 18.79
N GLU A 272 -18.32 -17.85 20.02
CA GLU A 272 -19.61 -17.93 20.72
C GLU A 272 -20.69 -17.08 20.06
N ASN A 273 -20.30 -16.02 19.36
CA ASN A 273 -21.19 -15.19 18.55
C ASN A 273 -21.34 -15.67 17.10
N GLY A 274 -20.75 -16.81 16.72
CA GLY A 274 -20.85 -17.36 15.36
C GLY A 274 -20.05 -16.59 14.29
N LEU A 275 -19.15 -15.71 14.71
CA LEU A 275 -18.38 -14.82 13.84
C LEU A 275 -17.00 -15.39 13.43
N LEU A 276 -16.64 -16.58 13.93
CA LEU A 276 -15.31 -17.15 13.72
C LEU A 276 -15.11 -17.60 12.26
N PRO A 277 -14.10 -17.06 11.55
CA PRO A 277 -13.81 -17.47 10.18
C PRO A 277 -13.12 -18.85 10.14
N PRO A 278 -13.02 -19.48 8.94
CA PRO A 278 -12.33 -20.75 8.75
C PRO A 278 -10.88 -20.74 9.27
N ASP A 279 -10.15 -19.67 8.97
CA ASP A 279 -8.76 -19.46 9.39
C ASP A 279 -8.70 -18.22 10.30
N PRO A 280 -8.78 -18.39 11.63
CA PRO A 280 -8.87 -17.27 12.56
C PRO A 280 -7.65 -16.37 12.50
N THR A 281 -7.87 -15.06 12.39
CA THR A 281 -6.80 -14.07 12.29
C THR A 281 -6.72 -13.22 13.55
N LEU A 282 -5.50 -12.94 14.01
CA LEU A 282 -5.19 -11.93 15.02
C LEU A 282 -4.57 -10.72 14.34
N ILE A 283 -5.07 -9.53 14.65
CA ILE A 283 -4.41 -8.28 14.33
C ILE A 283 -3.76 -7.81 15.63
N TYR A 284 -2.45 -7.61 15.63
CA TYR A 284 -1.71 -7.23 16.84
C TYR A 284 -1.91 -5.74 17.14
N PRO A 285 -2.42 -5.36 18.33
CA PRO A 285 -2.47 -3.96 18.74
C PRO A 285 -1.09 -3.30 18.62
N SER A 286 -1.04 -2.08 18.08
CA SER A 286 0.20 -1.35 17.79
C SER A 286 1.18 -2.07 16.85
N GLY A 287 0.77 -3.15 16.18
CA GLY A 287 1.64 -4.03 15.40
C GLY A 287 2.64 -4.83 16.25
N GLY A 288 2.46 -4.87 17.58
CA GLY A 288 3.40 -5.46 18.53
C GLY A 288 3.42 -6.98 18.50
N VAL A 289 4.44 -7.55 17.86
CA VAL A 289 4.71 -8.99 17.83
C VAL A 289 6.20 -9.28 17.85
N ASN A 290 6.56 -10.42 18.41
CA ASN A 290 7.89 -11.04 18.33
C ASN A 290 7.69 -12.58 18.31
N ASP A 291 8.76 -13.34 18.12
CA ASP A 291 8.70 -14.81 18.00
C ASP A 291 7.98 -15.50 19.17
N GLU A 292 8.14 -15.02 20.42
CA GLU A 292 7.47 -15.59 21.59
C GLU A 292 5.95 -15.34 21.53
N ILE A 293 5.55 -14.13 21.16
CA ILE A 293 4.13 -13.75 21.01
C ILE A 293 3.49 -14.49 19.82
N ALA A 294 4.21 -14.62 18.70
CA ALA A 294 3.76 -15.39 17.55
C ALA A 294 3.56 -16.87 17.91
N GLU A 295 4.50 -17.48 18.65
CA GLU A 295 4.36 -18.88 19.12
C GLU A 295 3.08 -19.06 19.96
N ILE A 296 2.79 -18.16 20.89
CA ILE A 296 1.56 -18.20 21.71
C ILE A 296 0.32 -18.02 20.84
N ALA A 297 0.32 -17.04 19.93
CA ALA A 297 -0.80 -16.77 19.06
C ALA A 297 -1.15 -17.98 18.17
N SER A 298 -0.17 -18.80 17.79
CA SER A 298 -0.35 -20.02 16.98
C SER A 298 -1.23 -21.09 17.63
N GLU A 299 -1.42 -21.04 18.94
CA GLU A 299 -2.36 -21.92 19.64
C GLU A 299 -3.82 -21.57 19.34
N TYR A 300 -4.09 -20.35 18.85
CA TYR A 300 -5.42 -19.76 18.74
C TYR A 300 -5.76 -19.33 17.29
N TYR A 301 -4.77 -18.85 16.54
CA TYR A 301 -4.93 -18.19 15.25
C TYR A 301 -4.09 -18.86 14.17
N THR A 302 -4.54 -18.73 12.92
CA THR A 302 -3.87 -19.19 11.71
C THR A 302 -3.01 -18.07 11.11
N TYR A 303 -3.57 -16.86 11.05
CA TYR A 303 -2.86 -15.67 10.58
C TYR A 303 -2.71 -14.62 11.66
N GLY A 304 -1.66 -13.81 11.53
CA GLY A 304 -1.29 -12.74 12.45
C GLY A 304 -0.79 -11.53 11.68
N PHE A 305 -1.47 -10.40 11.82
CA PHE A 305 -1.14 -9.15 11.14
C PHE A 305 -0.45 -8.19 12.09
N GLY A 306 0.85 -7.95 11.88
CA GLY A 306 1.72 -7.19 12.75
C GLY A 306 3.19 -7.54 12.50
N GLY A 307 4.11 -6.76 13.05
CA GLY A 307 5.53 -6.87 12.71
C GLY A 307 5.86 -6.21 11.37
N GLY A 308 7.16 -6.03 11.11
CA GLY A 308 7.66 -5.30 9.92
C GLY A 308 8.82 -6.00 9.21
N GLU A 309 9.06 -7.29 9.49
CA GLU A 309 10.17 -8.03 8.90
C GLU A 309 9.75 -9.02 7.81
N ASP A 310 8.50 -9.54 7.83
CA ASP A 310 7.96 -10.41 6.78
C ASP A 310 7.12 -9.56 5.80
N ASP A 311 7.72 -9.16 4.67
CA ASP A 311 7.03 -8.43 3.60
C ASP A 311 6.18 -9.43 2.80
N PRO A 312 4.83 -9.39 2.89
CA PRO A 312 3.97 -10.37 2.24
C PRO A 312 4.08 -10.36 0.71
N THR A 313 4.66 -9.30 0.13
CA THR A 313 4.89 -9.22 -1.31
C THR A 313 5.97 -10.17 -1.81
N ASP A 314 6.81 -10.72 -0.93
CA ASP A 314 7.78 -11.78 -1.23
C ASP A 314 7.26 -13.19 -0.91
N GLY A 315 5.99 -13.30 -0.50
CA GLY A 315 5.35 -14.51 0.01
C GLY A 315 5.13 -14.44 1.52
N ILE A 316 4.38 -15.41 2.05
CA ILE A 316 4.10 -15.52 3.50
C ILE A 316 4.94 -16.65 4.08
N ASP A 317 6.08 -16.30 4.68
CA ASP A 317 6.94 -17.26 5.37
C ASP A 317 6.57 -17.41 6.86
N GLN A 318 6.07 -16.33 7.46
CA GLN A 318 5.67 -16.27 8.86
C GLN A 318 4.20 -15.87 8.97
N PRO A 319 3.25 -16.82 8.90
CA PRO A 319 1.82 -16.50 8.81
C PRO A 319 1.28 -15.73 10.03
N LEU A 320 2.00 -15.73 11.16
CA LEU A 320 1.65 -14.95 12.35
C LEU A 320 2.39 -13.62 12.51
N GLN A 321 3.20 -13.22 11.54
CA GLN A 321 3.95 -11.96 11.56
C GLN A 321 3.87 -11.26 10.19
N ILE A 322 2.71 -11.31 9.54
CA ILE A 322 2.48 -10.70 8.23
C ILE A 322 2.42 -9.19 8.41
N SER A 323 3.36 -8.47 7.78
CA SER A 323 3.35 -7.01 7.79
C SER A 323 2.22 -6.43 6.92
N ARG A 324 1.84 -5.18 7.19
CA ARG A 324 0.78 -4.47 6.48
C ARG A 324 1.25 -3.09 6.04
N ALA A 325 0.76 -2.62 4.89
CA ALA A 325 0.95 -1.23 4.47
C ALA A 325 -0.20 -0.36 5.00
N ALA A 326 0.10 0.91 5.29
CA ALA A 326 -0.91 1.91 5.67
C ALA A 326 -1.76 2.27 4.45
N GLY A 327 -2.98 1.75 4.39
CA GLY A 327 -3.91 2.00 3.29
C GLY A 327 -4.46 3.43 3.31
N GLU A 328 -4.50 4.06 4.48
CA GLU A 328 -4.81 5.47 4.66
C GLU A 328 -3.80 6.42 4.00
N VAL A 329 -2.64 5.89 3.58
CA VAL A 329 -1.66 6.59 2.75
C VAL A 329 -1.75 5.99 1.34
N PRO A 330 -2.54 6.57 0.41
CA PRO A 330 -2.85 5.94 -0.87
C PRO A 330 -1.61 5.57 -1.70
N SER A 331 -0.51 6.31 -1.58
CA SER A 331 0.74 5.98 -2.25
C SER A 331 1.37 4.69 -1.72
N GLU A 332 1.38 4.47 -0.40
CA GLU A 332 1.93 3.25 0.20
C GLU A 332 1.06 2.03 -0.13
N GLY A 333 -0.27 2.18 -0.08
CA GLY A 333 -1.19 1.12 -0.47
C GLY A 333 -1.01 0.70 -1.93
N ARG A 334 -0.92 1.68 -2.85
CA ARG A 334 -0.64 1.40 -4.28
C ARG A 334 0.72 0.76 -4.49
N GLU A 335 1.75 1.24 -3.80
CA GLU A 335 3.10 0.68 -3.90
C GLU A 335 3.13 -0.79 -3.47
N GLN A 336 2.45 -1.15 -2.37
CA GLN A 336 2.42 -2.54 -1.93
C GLN A 336 1.65 -3.43 -2.92
N ILE A 337 0.55 -2.95 -3.50
CA ILE A 337 -0.20 -3.66 -4.55
C ILE A 337 0.69 -3.88 -5.79
N ASP A 338 1.32 -2.83 -6.31
CA ASP A 338 2.20 -2.91 -7.47
C ASP A 338 3.35 -3.89 -7.21
N ARG A 339 3.93 -3.86 -6.00
CA ARG A 339 4.99 -4.78 -5.59
C ARG A 339 4.49 -6.23 -5.50
N ALA A 340 3.30 -6.47 -4.93
CA ALA A 340 2.71 -7.80 -4.91
C ALA A 340 2.53 -8.34 -6.33
N ILE A 341 1.95 -7.54 -7.25
CA ILE A 341 1.77 -7.90 -8.67
C ILE A 341 3.11 -8.19 -9.36
N GLU A 342 4.15 -7.40 -9.08
CA GLU A 342 5.49 -7.60 -9.66
C GLU A 342 6.12 -8.91 -9.19
N ARG A 343 5.93 -9.26 -7.92
CA ARG A 343 6.67 -10.35 -7.25
C ARG A 343 5.88 -11.65 -7.11
N GLY A 344 4.57 -11.62 -7.33
CA GLY A 344 3.66 -12.76 -7.15
C GLY A 344 3.31 -13.06 -5.69
N GLY A 345 3.43 -12.07 -4.79
CA GLY A 345 3.11 -12.21 -3.38
C GLY A 345 1.69 -11.75 -3.03
N VAL A 346 1.52 -11.26 -1.81
CA VAL A 346 0.26 -10.79 -1.23
C VAL A 346 0.38 -9.32 -0.85
N SER A 347 -0.69 -8.54 -1.01
CA SER A 347 -0.83 -7.21 -0.40
C SER A 347 -1.83 -7.26 0.75
N VAL A 348 -1.46 -6.68 1.88
CA VAL A 348 -2.33 -6.56 3.06
C VAL A 348 -2.34 -5.10 3.50
N LEU A 349 -3.47 -4.44 3.28
CA LEU A 349 -3.67 -3.03 3.60
C LEU A 349 -4.40 -2.90 4.92
N MET A 350 -3.95 -1.96 5.74
CA MET A 350 -4.56 -1.57 7.01
C MET A 350 -5.31 -0.25 6.85
N PHE A 351 -6.48 -0.14 7.46
CA PHE A 351 -7.25 1.08 7.62
C PHE A 351 -7.82 1.14 9.03
N HIS A 352 -8.16 2.33 9.51
CA HIS A 352 -8.90 2.49 10.76
C HIS A 352 -10.28 3.09 10.51
N ARG A 353 -10.32 4.38 10.11
CA ARG A 353 -11.59 5.09 9.87
C ARG A 353 -11.72 5.59 8.44
N ILE A 354 -12.85 5.27 7.81
CA ILE A 354 -13.22 5.74 6.47
C ILE A 354 -14.45 6.65 6.56
N GLY A 355 -14.32 7.94 6.22
CA GLY A 355 -15.43 8.87 6.43
C GLY A 355 -15.40 10.13 5.56
N SER A 356 -16.59 10.67 5.31
CA SER A 356 -16.76 11.95 4.61
C SER A 356 -16.36 13.19 5.44
N SER A 357 -16.29 13.06 6.76
CA SER A 357 -15.80 14.09 7.68
C SER A 357 -15.49 13.50 9.04
N PHE A 358 -14.50 14.06 9.73
CA PHE A 358 -14.10 13.63 11.07
C PHE A 358 -14.21 14.81 12.05
N ASP A 359 -14.89 14.61 13.18
CA ASP A 359 -15.01 15.62 14.24
C ASP A 359 -13.64 15.91 14.89
N GLU A 360 -12.82 14.86 15.03
CA GLU A 360 -11.42 14.91 15.47
C GLU A 360 -10.57 14.05 14.53
N PRO A 361 -10.01 14.66 13.46
CA PRO A 361 -9.18 13.93 12.50
C PRO A 361 -7.93 13.35 13.15
N LYS A 362 -7.65 12.08 12.86
CA LYS A 362 -6.43 11.35 13.19
C LYS A 362 -5.60 11.16 11.92
N ASP A 363 -4.29 10.93 12.08
CA ASP A 363 -3.41 10.66 10.95
C ASP A 363 -3.79 9.36 10.21
N SER A 364 -4.48 8.44 10.88
CA SER A 364 -4.99 7.18 10.32
C SER A 364 -6.39 7.26 9.70
N ASP A 365 -6.96 8.47 9.62
CA ASP A 365 -8.27 8.69 9.00
C ASP A 365 -8.13 8.85 7.49
N MET A 366 -8.98 8.15 6.74
CA MET A 366 -9.01 8.24 5.28
C MET A 366 -10.37 8.78 4.79
N PRO A 367 -10.36 9.83 3.96
CA PRO A 367 -11.57 10.31 3.29
C PRO A 367 -12.22 9.24 2.39
N GLU A 368 -13.55 9.21 2.33
CA GLU A 368 -14.31 8.27 1.49
C GLU A 368 -13.96 8.36 -0.01
N ASP A 369 -13.68 9.56 -0.53
CA ASP A 369 -13.30 9.76 -1.92
C ASP A 369 -11.90 9.22 -2.23
N GLU A 370 -10.94 9.40 -1.33
CA GLU A 370 -9.60 8.80 -1.46
C GLU A 370 -9.66 7.27 -1.35
N PHE A 371 -10.48 6.74 -0.43
CA PHE A 371 -10.71 5.30 -0.33
C PHE A 371 -11.35 4.75 -1.62
N ALA A 372 -12.36 5.43 -2.17
CA ALA A 372 -12.97 5.06 -3.43
C ALA A 372 -11.99 5.09 -4.62
N GLU A 373 -11.06 6.05 -4.66
CA GLU A 373 -10.00 6.10 -5.67
C GLU A 373 -9.02 4.92 -5.54
N LEU A 374 -8.71 4.49 -4.33
CA LEU A 374 -7.87 3.31 -4.10
C LEU A 374 -8.60 2.02 -4.51
N ILE A 375 -9.86 1.84 -4.11
CA ILE A 375 -10.67 0.68 -4.52
C ILE A 375 -10.85 0.63 -6.04
N GLY A 376 -11.09 1.78 -6.68
CA GLY A 376 -11.17 1.87 -8.14
C GLY A 376 -9.86 1.46 -8.82
N TYR A 377 -8.71 1.83 -8.24
CA TYR A 377 -7.41 1.38 -8.76
C TYR A 377 -7.17 -0.12 -8.59
N ILE A 378 -7.63 -0.72 -7.48
CA ILE A 378 -7.59 -2.19 -7.28
C ILE A 378 -8.40 -2.87 -8.39
N ASP A 379 -9.61 -2.39 -8.68
CA ASP A 379 -10.46 -2.95 -9.75
C ASP A 379 -9.86 -2.79 -11.15
N GLU A 380 -9.18 -1.67 -11.41
CA GLU A 380 -8.48 -1.42 -12.68
C GLU A 380 -7.38 -2.46 -12.98
N GLN A 381 -6.82 -3.15 -11.97
CA GLN A 381 -5.84 -4.21 -12.18
C GLN A 381 -6.46 -5.48 -12.78
N GLY A 382 -7.79 -5.64 -12.71
CA GLY A 382 -8.52 -6.74 -13.32
C GLY A 382 -8.03 -8.11 -12.85
N ASP A 383 -7.74 -9.00 -13.80
CA ASP A 383 -7.38 -10.40 -13.50
C ASP A 383 -5.97 -10.59 -12.89
N ALA A 384 -5.20 -9.50 -12.74
CA ALA A 384 -3.89 -9.54 -12.11
C ALA A 384 -3.97 -9.80 -10.60
N LEU A 385 -5.09 -9.43 -9.95
CA LEU A 385 -5.31 -9.62 -8.52
C LEU A 385 -6.74 -10.06 -8.20
N GLU A 386 -6.93 -10.56 -6.98
CA GLU A 386 -8.23 -10.85 -6.38
C GLU A 386 -8.28 -10.27 -4.98
N VAL A 387 -9.38 -9.58 -4.63
CA VAL A 387 -9.61 -9.11 -3.26
C VAL A 387 -10.22 -10.26 -2.46
N VAL A 388 -9.51 -10.66 -1.40
CA VAL A 388 -9.89 -11.80 -0.55
C VAL A 388 -9.91 -11.38 0.92
N THR A 389 -10.51 -12.21 1.76
CA THR A 389 -10.37 -12.14 3.22
C THR A 389 -9.09 -12.84 3.66
N ALA A 390 -8.77 -12.78 4.96
CA ALA A 390 -7.58 -13.43 5.48
C ALA A 390 -7.61 -14.97 5.27
N SER A 391 -8.77 -15.62 5.38
CA SER A 391 -8.89 -17.06 5.07
C SER A 391 -8.73 -17.40 3.58
N GLY A 392 -8.63 -16.39 2.70
CA GLY A 392 -8.36 -16.57 1.27
C GLY A 392 -6.87 -16.56 0.90
N LEU A 393 -5.98 -16.30 1.87
CA LEU A 393 -4.52 -16.32 1.71
C LEU A 393 -3.98 -17.75 1.56
#